data_AF-A0A966R298-F1
#
_entry.id   AF-A0A966R298-F1
#
_cell.length_a   1.000
_cell.length_b   1.000
_cell.length_c   1.000
_cell.angle_alpha   90.00
_cell.angle_beta   90.00
_cell.angle_gamma   90.00
#
_symmetry.space_group_name_H-M   'P 1'
#
loop_
_entity.id
_entity.type
_entity.pdbx_description
1 polymer ?
#
loop_
_entity_poly.entity_id
_entity_poly.type
_entity_poly.pdbx_seq_one_letter_code
_entity_poly.pdbx_strand_id
1 'polypeptide(L)'
;KNPQQVNEAVVAKAELYKRLHTGWAHQAGCDSLGFTSLCKMSGGCAEADIYKAEGEPGRWYRNESHQCYDLGQSKSDISKDMFIMLWPYLYLKGDKPALQRIWDYGQAKGWVMGRGPLSRTYMVPALTLVLQEMLLRLLILPEAVPSQDKKAGYEKHLDVMAIFTRGIMRGGISDADYELLRIYQNESPNNALAKALYHKYKDGNQDEVIAILLDEKLFPSDRLPTAKDRCEEYLWQRDPGSDWQPCDSNKIHDGVDFLFAAFVAGQI
;
A
#
# COMPACT_ATOMS: atom_id res chain seq x y z
N LYS A 1 7.42 -17.66 -1.77
CA LYS A 1 8.30 -18.46 -0.89
C LYS A 1 8.32 -17.80 0.48
N ASN A 2 8.17 -18.58 1.56
CA ASN A 2 8.33 -18.03 2.91
C ASN A 2 9.81 -17.67 3.13
N PRO A 3 10.12 -16.62 3.91
CA PRO A 3 11.50 -16.34 4.26
C PRO A 3 12.10 -17.52 5.03
N GLN A 4 13.40 -17.74 4.83
CA GLN A 4 14.11 -18.85 5.48
C GLN A 4 14.23 -18.64 7.00
N GLN A 5 14.30 -17.38 7.44
CA GLN A 5 14.40 -16.98 8.83
C GLN A 5 13.79 -15.58 9.02
N VAL A 6 13.21 -15.34 10.19
CA VAL A 6 12.76 -14.01 10.63
C VAL A 6 13.91 -13.33 11.39
N ASN A 7 14.19 -12.07 11.06
CA ASN A 7 15.20 -11.27 11.72
C ASN A 7 14.63 -10.60 12.98
N GLU A 8 15.13 -10.98 14.15
CA GLU A 8 14.65 -10.48 15.45
C GLU A 8 14.73 -8.95 15.61
N ALA A 9 15.73 -8.30 15.00
CA ALA A 9 15.85 -6.84 15.05
C ALA A 9 14.74 -6.15 14.25
N VAL A 10 14.34 -6.71 13.11
CA VAL A 10 13.19 -6.22 12.32
C VAL A 10 11.90 -6.41 13.10
N VAL A 11 11.70 -7.56 13.76
CA VAL A 11 10.52 -7.81 14.60
C VAL A 11 10.46 -6.81 15.76
N ALA A 12 11.56 -6.61 16.49
CA ALA A 12 11.61 -5.69 17.61
C ALA A 12 11.27 -4.25 17.19
N LYS A 13 11.81 -3.81 16.04
CA LYS A 13 11.51 -2.48 15.46
C LYS A 13 10.05 -2.37 15.01
N ALA A 14 9.49 -3.42 14.40
CA ALA A 14 8.08 -3.46 14.02
C ALA A 14 7.16 -3.35 15.25
N GLU A 15 7.45 -4.10 16.31
CA GLU A 15 6.66 -4.04 17.55
C GLU A 15 6.75 -2.68 18.23
N LEU A 16 7.90 -2.00 18.16
CA LEU A 16 7.99 -0.61 18.59
C LEU A 16 7.05 0.29 17.76
N TYR A 17 7.11 0.22 16.43
CA TYR A 17 6.32 1.09 15.55
C TYR A 17 4.81 0.87 15.73
N LYS A 18 4.37 -0.40 15.86
CA LYS A 18 2.97 -0.74 16.16
C LYS A 18 2.49 -0.13 17.48
N ARG A 19 3.35 -0.05 18.50
CA ARG A 19 3.02 0.59 19.80
C ARG A 19 3.00 2.11 19.72
N LEU A 20 3.92 2.71 18.95
CA LEU A 20 4.02 4.16 18.82
C LEU A 20 2.92 4.74 17.92
N HIS A 21 2.35 3.94 17.01
CA HIS A 21 1.29 4.36 16.09
C HIS A 21 0.09 3.40 16.08
N THR A 22 -0.92 3.71 16.89
CA THR A 22 -2.11 2.87 17.08
C THR A 22 -3.34 3.33 16.30
N GLY A 23 -3.42 4.63 15.96
CA GLY A 23 -4.56 5.25 15.29
C GLY A 23 -4.49 5.20 13.75
N TRP A 24 -5.21 6.11 13.10
CA TRP A 24 -5.18 6.26 11.64
C TRP A 24 -3.79 6.69 11.16
N ALA A 25 -3.28 6.04 10.12
CA ALA A 25 -2.07 6.45 9.39
C ALA A 25 -2.28 7.81 8.73
N HIS A 26 -1.21 8.61 8.60
CA HIS A 26 -1.25 9.95 8.01
C HIS A 26 -2.37 10.80 8.65
N GLN A 27 -2.41 10.91 9.98
CA GLN A 27 -3.52 11.53 10.72
C GLN A 27 -3.94 12.88 10.12
N ALA A 28 -5.26 13.06 9.93
CA ALA A 28 -5.89 14.20 9.24
C ALA A 28 -5.54 14.39 7.73
N GLY A 29 -4.70 13.53 7.16
CA GLY A 29 -4.34 13.52 5.75
C GLY A 29 -5.42 12.92 4.85
N CYS A 30 -5.33 13.26 3.55
CA CYS A 30 -6.28 12.83 2.53
C CYS A 30 -5.90 11.53 1.81
N ASP A 31 -4.89 10.82 2.30
CA ASP A 31 -4.55 9.46 1.85
C ASP A 31 -4.64 8.44 3.01
N SER A 32 -5.25 8.86 4.13
CA SER A 32 -5.27 8.11 5.39
C SER A 32 -5.94 6.73 5.28
N LEU A 33 -7.01 6.56 4.49
CA LEU A 33 -7.66 5.27 4.25
C LEU A 33 -6.69 4.24 3.65
N GLY A 34 -5.96 4.64 2.60
CA GLY A 34 -5.03 3.74 1.92
C GLY A 34 -3.93 3.27 2.87
N PHE A 35 -3.23 4.21 3.50
CA PHE A 35 -2.13 3.89 4.40
C PHE A 35 -2.58 3.21 5.69
N THR A 36 -3.76 3.53 6.21
CA THR A 36 -4.32 2.81 7.37
C THR A 36 -4.63 1.37 7.01
N SER A 37 -5.11 1.10 5.78
CA SER A 37 -5.32 -0.26 5.29
C SER A 37 -3.99 -1.04 5.21
N LEU A 38 -2.92 -0.41 4.71
CA LEU A 38 -1.58 -1.02 4.71
C LEU A 38 -1.07 -1.30 6.12
N CYS A 39 -1.21 -0.33 7.01
CA CYS A 39 -0.81 -0.43 8.41
C CYS A 39 -1.52 -1.59 9.12
N LYS A 40 -2.85 -1.71 8.93
CA LYS A 40 -3.63 -2.80 9.52
C LYS A 40 -3.30 -4.17 8.94
N MET A 41 -2.98 -4.27 7.64
CA MET A 41 -2.48 -5.52 7.06
C MET A 41 -1.21 -6.00 7.77
N SER A 42 -0.35 -5.07 8.15
CA SER A 42 0.93 -5.32 8.82
C SER A 42 0.83 -5.44 10.34
N GLY A 43 -0.39 -5.53 10.90
CA GLY A 43 -0.64 -5.62 12.35
C GLY A 43 -0.45 -4.32 13.13
N GLY A 44 -0.25 -3.18 12.46
CA GLY A 44 -0.25 -1.85 13.07
C GLY A 44 -1.65 -1.21 13.08
N CYS A 45 -1.73 0.06 13.53
CA CYS A 45 -2.97 0.84 13.53
C CYS A 45 -4.13 0.09 14.20
N ALA A 46 -3.87 -0.56 15.34
CA ALA A 46 -4.79 -1.46 16.01
C ALA A 46 -6.13 -0.78 16.36
N GLU A 47 -6.09 0.50 16.76
CA GLU A 47 -7.24 1.29 17.20
C GLU A 47 -7.99 1.97 16.05
N ALA A 48 -7.43 2.00 14.84
CA ALA A 48 -8.10 2.60 13.69
C ALA A 48 -9.26 1.72 13.21
N ASP A 49 -10.47 2.28 13.16
CA ASP A 49 -11.62 1.63 12.55
C ASP A 49 -11.77 2.10 11.10
N ILE A 50 -11.25 1.32 10.14
CA ILE A 50 -11.29 1.71 8.72
C ILE A 50 -12.71 1.94 8.20
N TYR A 51 -13.74 1.30 8.77
CA TYR A 51 -15.12 1.44 8.30
C TYR A 51 -15.71 2.81 8.64
N LYS A 52 -15.07 3.60 9.52
CA LYS A 52 -15.44 5.01 9.67
C LYS A 52 -15.19 5.82 8.40
N ALA A 53 -14.36 5.35 7.47
CA ALA A 53 -14.23 5.95 6.14
C ALA A 53 -15.30 5.45 5.14
N GLU A 54 -16.15 4.48 5.50
CA GLU A 54 -17.33 4.11 4.71
C GLU A 54 -18.50 5.02 5.12
N GLY A 55 -19.10 5.73 4.17
CA GLY A 55 -20.26 6.58 4.44
C GLY A 55 -21.58 5.81 4.26
N GLU A 56 -21.95 5.56 3.01
CA GLU A 56 -23.02 4.63 2.65
C GLU A 56 -22.41 3.28 2.20
N PRO A 57 -23.14 2.16 2.30
CA PRO A 57 -22.69 0.84 1.84
C PRO A 57 -21.94 0.87 0.49
N GLY A 58 -20.63 0.59 0.53
CA GLY A 58 -19.75 0.52 -0.64
C GLY A 58 -19.15 1.85 -1.09
N ARG A 59 -19.55 2.97 -0.49
CA ARG A 59 -18.97 4.30 -0.71
C ARG A 59 -17.93 4.61 0.35
N TRP A 60 -16.68 4.68 -0.09
CA TRP A 60 -15.54 4.95 0.77
C TRP A 60 -15.01 6.37 0.55
N TYR A 61 -14.39 6.92 1.59
CA TYR A 61 -13.78 8.24 1.63
C TYR A 61 -12.31 8.14 1.98
N ARG A 62 -11.54 9.18 1.67
CA ARG A 62 -10.09 9.25 1.92
C ARG A 62 -9.67 9.13 3.40
N ASN A 63 -10.56 9.44 4.33
CA ASN A 63 -10.36 9.36 5.77
C ASN A 63 -11.70 9.29 6.50
N GLU A 64 -11.72 9.21 7.83
CA GLU A 64 -12.95 9.13 8.63
C GLU A 64 -13.76 10.43 8.72
N SER A 65 -13.19 11.59 8.38
CA SER A 65 -13.93 12.86 8.44
C SER A 65 -14.79 13.12 7.21
N HIS A 66 -14.53 12.42 6.10
CA HIS A 66 -15.22 12.54 4.82
C HIS A 66 -15.10 13.93 4.16
N GLN A 67 -14.23 14.79 4.71
CA GLN A 67 -14.19 16.23 4.38
C GLN A 67 -13.08 16.63 3.39
N CYS A 68 -12.20 15.72 3.00
CA CYS A 68 -11.04 16.02 2.14
C CYS A 68 -11.36 16.79 0.86
N TYR A 69 -12.47 16.45 0.21
CA TYR A 69 -12.93 17.14 -1.00
C TYR A 69 -13.57 18.49 -0.68
N ASP A 70 -14.44 18.52 0.32
CA ASP A 70 -15.23 19.71 0.67
C ASP A 70 -14.35 20.83 1.26
N LEU A 71 -13.25 20.47 1.94
CA LEU A 71 -12.25 21.41 2.44
C LEU A 71 -11.21 21.80 1.38
N GLY A 72 -11.29 21.29 0.15
CA GLY A 72 -10.32 21.58 -0.92
C GLY A 72 -8.93 20.97 -0.71
N GLN A 73 -8.75 20.11 0.29
CA GLN A 73 -7.48 19.42 0.59
C GLN A 73 -7.16 18.32 -0.43
N SER A 74 -8.16 17.83 -1.15
CA SER A 74 -8.03 16.87 -2.24
C SER A 74 -8.94 17.21 -3.40
N LYS A 75 -8.52 16.83 -4.62
CA LYS A 75 -9.34 16.97 -5.83
C LYS A 75 -10.48 15.95 -5.91
N SER A 76 -10.57 15.00 -4.98
CA SER A 76 -11.65 14.02 -4.92
C SER A 76 -11.91 13.53 -3.48
N ASP A 77 -13.12 13.06 -3.18
CA ASP A 77 -13.46 12.50 -1.85
C ASP A 77 -12.93 11.07 -1.67
N ILE A 78 -12.65 10.37 -2.78
CA ILE A 78 -11.94 9.08 -2.88
C ILE A 78 -11.11 9.04 -4.17
N SER A 79 -10.10 8.18 -4.27
CA SER A 79 -9.49 7.82 -5.55
C SER A 79 -9.41 6.31 -5.73
N LYS A 80 -9.34 5.87 -6.98
CA LYS A 80 -9.06 4.48 -7.36
C LYS A 80 -7.77 3.93 -6.69
N ASP A 81 -6.78 4.79 -6.46
CA ASP A 81 -5.53 4.42 -5.79
C ASP A 81 -5.75 4.04 -4.32
N MET A 82 -6.74 4.65 -3.64
CA MET A 82 -7.11 4.23 -2.28
C MET A 82 -7.67 2.80 -2.27
N PHE A 83 -8.42 2.41 -3.30
CA PHE A 83 -8.93 1.05 -3.44
C PHE A 83 -7.82 0.02 -3.68
N ILE A 84 -6.75 0.40 -4.40
CA ILE A 84 -5.57 -0.47 -4.59
C ILE A 84 -4.92 -0.86 -3.25
N MET A 85 -5.01 0.00 -2.23
CA MET A 85 -4.51 -0.28 -0.87
C MET A 85 -5.57 -0.88 0.05
N LEU A 86 -6.84 -0.49 -0.08
CA LEU A 86 -7.94 -1.00 0.74
C LEU A 86 -8.31 -2.45 0.42
N TRP A 87 -8.41 -2.80 -0.86
CA TRP A 87 -8.86 -4.12 -1.29
C TRP A 87 -8.01 -5.28 -0.79
N PRO A 88 -6.66 -5.26 -0.87
CA PRO A 88 -5.86 -6.36 -0.33
C PRO A 88 -6.09 -6.54 1.18
N TYR A 89 -6.33 -5.47 1.94
CA TYR A 89 -6.68 -5.58 3.36
C TYR A 89 -8.00 -6.32 3.56
N LEU A 90 -9.07 -5.87 2.89
CA LEU A 90 -10.39 -6.49 2.99
C LEU A 90 -10.35 -7.96 2.55
N TYR A 91 -9.58 -8.25 1.50
CA TYR A 91 -9.41 -9.60 0.98
C TYR A 91 -8.69 -10.52 1.98
N LEU A 92 -7.56 -10.09 2.55
CA LEU A 92 -6.81 -10.87 3.55
C LEU A 92 -7.61 -11.10 4.84
N LYS A 93 -8.45 -10.14 5.23
CA LYS A 93 -9.38 -10.29 6.37
C LYS A 93 -10.53 -11.26 6.07
N GLY A 94 -10.74 -11.64 4.81
CA GLY A 94 -11.89 -12.44 4.39
C GLY A 94 -13.21 -11.65 4.41
N ASP A 95 -13.17 -10.32 4.39
CA ASP A 95 -14.37 -9.47 4.40
C ASP A 95 -15.02 -9.38 3.02
N LYS A 96 -15.56 -10.51 2.57
CA LYS A 96 -16.36 -10.61 1.36
C LYS A 96 -17.57 -9.66 1.37
N PRO A 97 -18.30 -9.46 2.48
CA PRO A 97 -19.38 -8.48 2.53
C PRO A 97 -18.94 -7.05 2.18
N ALA A 98 -17.79 -6.56 2.67
CA ALA A 98 -17.31 -5.23 2.30
C ALA A 98 -16.93 -5.11 0.82
N LEU A 99 -16.21 -6.11 0.29
CA LEU A 99 -15.90 -6.19 -1.15
C LEU A 99 -17.19 -6.22 -2.00
N GLN A 100 -18.21 -6.93 -1.53
CA GLN A 100 -19.51 -7.02 -2.18
C GLN A 100 -20.23 -5.66 -2.20
N ARG A 101 -20.24 -4.94 -1.07
CA ARG A 101 -20.80 -3.58 -1.02
C ARG A 101 -20.11 -2.64 -2.00
N ILE A 102 -18.78 -2.69 -2.11
CA ILE A 102 -18.01 -1.89 -3.09
C ILE A 102 -18.44 -2.25 -4.52
N TRP A 103 -18.60 -3.54 -4.82
CA TRP A 103 -19.08 -4.00 -6.13
C TRP A 103 -20.48 -3.46 -6.44
N ASP A 104 -21.42 -3.60 -5.50
CA ASP A 104 -22.81 -3.20 -5.68
C ASP A 104 -22.92 -1.68 -5.85
N TYR A 105 -22.16 -0.91 -5.06
CA TYR A 105 -22.06 0.54 -5.22
C TYR A 105 -21.50 0.92 -6.60
N GLY A 106 -20.42 0.27 -7.03
CA GLY A 106 -19.83 0.49 -8.34
C GLY A 106 -20.82 0.25 -9.48
N GLN A 107 -21.53 -0.88 -9.47
CA GLN A 107 -22.58 -1.19 -10.46
C GLN A 107 -23.68 -0.13 -10.46
N ALA A 108 -24.20 0.24 -9.29
CA ALA A 108 -25.28 1.21 -9.16
C ALA A 108 -24.90 2.64 -9.58
N LYS A 109 -23.62 3.00 -9.52
CA LYS A 109 -23.10 4.34 -9.85
C LYS A 109 -22.34 4.40 -11.18
N GLY A 110 -22.44 3.37 -12.02
CA GLY A 110 -21.71 3.32 -13.29
C GLY A 110 -20.19 3.40 -13.11
N TRP A 111 -19.68 2.80 -12.04
CA TRP A 111 -18.28 2.74 -11.64
C TRP A 111 -17.65 4.08 -11.24
N VAL A 112 -18.44 5.12 -11.04
CA VAL A 112 -17.98 6.39 -10.46
C VAL A 112 -18.06 6.28 -8.93
N MET A 113 -16.91 6.08 -8.30
CA MET A 113 -16.82 5.70 -6.88
C MET A 113 -16.96 6.88 -5.90
N GLY A 114 -16.96 8.12 -6.38
CA GLY A 114 -17.07 9.31 -5.55
C GLY A 114 -17.07 10.63 -6.35
N ARG A 115 -16.90 11.75 -5.66
CA ARG A 115 -16.90 13.12 -6.22
C ARG A 115 -15.49 13.55 -6.62
N GLY A 116 -15.38 14.27 -7.73
CA GLY A 116 -14.13 14.77 -8.31
C GLY A 116 -13.93 14.34 -9.78
N PRO A 117 -12.75 14.59 -10.36
CA PRO A 117 -12.45 14.20 -11.73
C PRO A 117 -12.52 12.68 -11.94
N LEU A 118 -13.07 12.25 -13.07
CA LEU A 118 -13.18 10.83 -13.44
C LEU A 118 -11.82 10.12 -13.45
N SER A 119 -10.74 10.83 -13.79
CA SER A 119 -9.38 10.29 -13.72
C SER A 119 -8.98 9.81 -12.32
N ARG A 120 -9.68 10.24 -11.26
CA ARG A 120 -9.48 9.79 -9.88
C ARG A 120 -10.57 8.85 -9.40
N THR A 121 -11.83 9.13 -9.73
CA THR A 121 -12.99 8.45 -9.14
C THR A 121 -13.57 7.32 -9.97
N TYR A 122 -13.25 7.24 -11.26
CA TYR A 122 -13.74 6.17 -12.13
C TYR A 122 -12.94 4.88 -11.93
N MET A 123 -13.63 3.80 -11.58
CA MET A 123 -13.05 2.47 -11.47
C MET A 123 -12.90 1.89 -12.89
N VAL A 124 -11.69 1.96 -13.43
CA VAL A 124 -11.39 1.48 -14.79
C VAL A 124 -11.63 -0.03 -14.92
N PRO A 125 -11.93 -0.55 -16.13
CA PRO A 125 -12.24 -1.97 -16.34
C PRO A 125 -11.26 -2.94 -15.68
N ALA A 126 -9.95 -2.70 -15.79
CA ALA A 126 -8.93 -3.53 -15.16
C ALA A 126 -9.13 -3.68 -13.63
N LEU A 127 -9.46 -2.58 -12.93
CA LEU A 127 -9.72 -2.64 -11.48
C LEU A 127 -11.07 -3.32 -11.17
N THR A 128 -12.09 -3.12 -12.01
CA THR A 128 -13.37 -3.84 -11.84
C THR A 128 -13.21 -5.35 -11.99
N LEU A 129 -12.31 -5.80 -12.88
CA LEU A 129 -12.00 -7.21 -13.05
C LEU A 129 -11.29 -7.75 -11.80
N VAL A 130 -10.29 -7.05 -11.27
CA VAL A 130 -9.62 -7.45 -10.00
C VAL A 130 -10.63 -7.64 -8.87
N LEU A 131 -11.60 -6.73 -8.72
CA LEU A 131 -12.66 -6.86 -7.72
C LEU A 131 -13.55 -8.09 -7.96
N GLN A 132 -13.85 -8.45 -9.22
CA GLN A 132 -14.60 -9.67 -9.54
C GLN A 132 -13.82 -10.94 -9.19
N GLU A 133 -12.52 -10.95 -9.45
CA GLU A 133 -11.66 -12.07 -9.09
C GLU A 133 -11.57 -12.22 -7.56
N MET A 134 -11.48 -11.12 -6.81
CA MET A 134 -11.55 -11.15 -5.34
C MET A 134 -12.87 -11.73 -4.82
N LEU A 135 -13.97 -11.50 -5.54
CA LEU A 135 -15.29 -12.05 -5.25
C LEU A 135 -15.50 -13.47 -5.80
N LEU A 136 -14.46 -14.10 -6.39
CA LEU A 136 -14.51 -15.42 -7.02
C LEU A 136 -15.55 -15.54 -8.15
N ARG A 137 -15.84 -14.43 -8.82
CA ARG A 137 -16.82 -14.38 -9.93
C ARG A 137 -16.20 -14.65 -11.28
N LEU A 138 -14.91 -14.34 -11.43
CA LEU A 138 -14.13 -14.54 -12.64
C LEU A 138 -12.72 -15.00 -12.28
N LEU A 139 -12.12 -15.79 -13.16
CA LEU A 139 -10.68 -16.04 -13.18
C LEU A 139 -10.08 -15.23 -14.34
N ILE A 140 -9.21 -14.28 -14.02
CA ILE A 140 -8.54 -13.46 -15.03
C ILE A 140 -7.23 -14.14 -15.39
N LEU A 141 -7.06 -14.47 -16.67
CA LEU A 141 -5.78 -14.97 -17.16
C LEU A 141 -4.74 -13.84 -17.15
N PRO A 142 -3.46 -14.14 -16.94
CA PRO A 142 -2.40 -13.13 -16.93
C PRO A 142 -2.40 -12.30 -18.22
N GLU A 143 -2.38 -10.98 -18.07
CA GLU A 143 -2.20 -10.07 -19.21
C GLU A 143 -0.73 -10.02 -19.65
N ALA A 144 -0.51 -9.50 -20.86
CA ALA A 144 0.82 -9.18 -21.36
C ALA A 144 1.53 -8.15 -20.45
N VAL A 145 2.87 -8.16 -20.48
CA VAL A 145 3.70 -7.19 -19.75
C VAL A 145 3.26 -5.77 -20.13
N PRO A 146 2.88 -4.92 -19.16
CA PRO A 146 2.60 -3.52 -19.44
C PRO A 146 3.80 -2.85 -20.13
N SER A 147 3.53 -1.78 -20.88
CA SER A 147 4.62 -1.00 -21.48
C SER A 147 5.62 -0.57 -20.39
N GLN A 148 6.91 -0.66 -20.72
CA GLN A 148 8.02 -0.24 -19.87
C GLN A 148 8.34 1.25 -20.03
N ASP A 149 7.36 2.08 -20.41
CA ASP A 149 7.56 3.52 -20.50
C ASP A 149 8.06 4.07 -19.16
N LYS A 150 8.79 5.19 -19.20
CA LYS A 150 9.36 5.84 -18.02
C LYS A 150 8.25 6.31 -17.06
N LYS A 151 7.87 5.42 -16.14
CA LYS A 151 6.96 5.70 -15.02
C LYS A 151 7.67 6.43 -13.89
N ALA A 152 6.95 7.31 -13.21
CA ALA A 152 7.41 7.92 -11.96
C ALA A 152 7.32 6.92 -10.80
N GLY A 153 8.03 7.18 -9.70
CA GLY A 153 8.09 6.30 -8.53
C GLY A 153 6.71 5.95 -7.95
N TYR A 154 5.78 6.90 -7.95
CA TYR A 154 4.42 6.65 -7.44
C TYR A 154 3.64 5.68 -8.33
N GLU A 155 3.83 5.74 -9.65
CA GLU A 155 3.18 4.82 -10.60
C GLU A 155 3.76 3.41 -10.46
N LYS A 156 5.08 3.30 -10.29
CA LYS A 156 5.74 2.02 -9.99
C LYS A 156 5.23 1.42 -8.69
N HIS A 157 5.00 2.24 -7.65
CA HIS A 157 4.41 1.78 -6.40
C HIS A 157 3.01 1.19 -6.60
N LEU A 158 2.15 1.84 -7.39
CA LEU A 158 0.82 1.31 -7.70
C LEU A 158 0.90 -0.03 -8.45
N ASP A 159 1.86 -0.18 -9.37
CA ASP A 159 2.11 -1.46 -10.04
C ASP A 159 2.57 -2.54 -9.04
N VAL A 160 3.49 -2.22 -8.13
CA VAL A 160 3.93 -3.14 -7.05
C VAL A 160 2.76 -3.56 -6.16
N MET A 161 1.87 -2.63 -5.82
CA MET A 161 0.66 -2.93 -5.04
C MET A 161 -0.32 -3.82 -5.80
N ALA A 162 -0.49 -3.60 -7.11
CA ALA A 162 -1.32 -4.44 -7.96
C ALA A 162 -0.74 -5.86 -8.08
N ILE A 163 0.58 -6.00 -8.22
CA ILE A 163 1.27 -7.29 -8.24
C ILE A 163 1.14 -8.00 -6.89
N PHE A 164 1.33 -7.28 -5.78
CA PHE A 164 1.12 -7.82 -4.43
C PHE A 164 -0.29 -8.38 -4.27
N THR A 165 -1.28 -7.61 -4.71
CA THR A 165 -2.70 -7.97 -4.65
C THR A 165 -3.01 -9.23 -5.47
N ARG A 166 -2.53 -9.32 -6.72
CA ARG A 166 -2.67 -10.55 -7.53
C ARG A 166 -1.96 -11.73 -6.88
N GLY A 167 -0.78 -11.49 -6.32
CA GLY A 167 0.02 -12.48 -5.62
C GLY A 167 -0.73 -13.15 -4.47
N ILE A 168 -1.39 -12.37 -3.62
CA ILE A 168 -2.19 -12.91 -2.51
C ILE A 168 -3.47 -13.62 -2.99
N MET A 169 -4.09 -13.16 -4.09
CA MET A 169 -5.31 -13.78 -4.61
C MET A 169 -5.06 -15.12 -5.28
N ARG A 170 -3.94 -15.23 -6.01
CA ARG A 170 -3.62 -16.39 -6.86
C ARG A 170 -2.61 -17.34 -6.23
N GLY A 171 -1.99 -16.96 -5.12
CA GLY A 171 -0.88 -17.69 -4.50
C GLY A 171 0.45 -17.59 -5.28
N GLY A 172 0.52 -16.71 -6.27
CA GLY A 172 1.65 -16.57 -7.19
C GLY A 172 1.48 -15.36 -8.13
N ILE A 173 2.53 -15.03 -8.87
CA ILE A 173 2.53 -13.95 -9.87
C ILE A 173 2.90 -14.49 -11.24
N SER A 174 2.56 -13.75 -12.30
CA SER A 174 2.96 -14.11 -13.67
C SER A 174 4.43 -13.82 -13.94
N ASP A 175 4.99 -14.38 -15.03
CA ASP A 175 6.34 -14.04 -15.48
C ASP A 175 6.47 -12.55 -15.83
N ALA A 176 5.40 -11.96 -16.34
CA ALA A 176 5.32 -10.53 -16.63
C ALA A 176 5.43 -9.67 -15.37
N ASP A 177 4.68 -10.04 -14.32
CA ASP A 177 4.74 -9.38 -13.01
C ASP A 177 6.14 -9.53 -12.39
N TYR A 178 6.73 -10.72 -12.52
CA TYR A 178 8.07 -11.00 -12.01
C TYR A 178 9.14 -10.14 -12.70
N GLU A 179 9.08 -10.03 -14.02
CA GLU A 179 10.00 -9.20 -14.80
C GLU A 179 9.86 -7.71 -14.45
N LEU A 180 8.63 -7.24 -14.22
CA LEU A 180 8.41 -5.86 -13.79
C LEU A 180 9.02 -5.58 -12.41
N LEU A 181 8.89 -6.51 -11.45
CA LEU A 181 9.54 -6.40 -10.15
C LEU A 181 11.06 -6.41 -10.27
N ARG A 182 11.62 -7.23 -11.17
CA ARG A 182 13.06 -7.26 -11.44
C ARG A 182 13.56 -5.89 -11.92
N ILE A 183 12.80 -5.21 -12.78
CA ILE A 183 13.14 -3.87 -13.27
C ILE A 183 13.07 -2.86 -12.11
N TYR A 184 11.95 -2.80 -11.39
CA TYR A 184 11.75 -1.80 -10.34
C TYR A 184 12.75 -1.92 -9.18
N GLN A 185 13.07 -3.14 -8.76
CA GLN A 185 14.04 -3.33 -7.67
C GLN A 185 15.47 -2.94 -8.10
N ASN A 186 15.81 -3.02 -9.39
CA ASN A 186 17.09 -2.55 -9.93
C ASN A 186 17.14 -1.03 -10.11
N GLU A 187 16.05 -0.41 -10.54
CA GLU A 187 15.95 1.05 -10.72
C GLU A 187 15.86 1.81 -9.38
N SER A 188 15.34 1.16 -8.33
CA SER A 188 15.17 1.73 -7.00
C SER A 188 15.79 0.82 -5.94
N PRO A 189 17.13 0.76 -5.85
CA PRO A 189 17.84 -0.18 -4.98
C PRO A 189 17.57 0.02 -3.49
N ASN A 190 17.00 1.16 -3.08
CA ASN A 190 16.63 1.40 -1.68
C ASN A 190 15.13 1.16 -1.41
N ASN A 191 14.34 0.74 -2.41
CA ASN A 191 12.91 0.46 -2.24
C ASN A 191 12.70 -0.95 -1.66
N ALA A 192 12.53 -1.02 -0.34
CA ALA A 192 12.38 -2.28 0.38
C ALA A 192 11.16 -3.08 -0.09
N LEU A 193 10.05 -2.41 -0.45
CA LEU A 193 8.82 -3.08 -0.86
C LEU A 193 8.98 -3.82 -2.20
N ALA A 194 9.57 -3.16 -3.21
CA ALA A 194 9.81 -3.79 -4.51
C ALA A 194 10.77 -4.97 -4.38
N LYS A 195 11.85 -4.83 -3.60
CA LYS A 195 12.78 -5.91 -3.29
C LYS A 195 12.13 -7.06 -2.53
N ALA A 196 11.31 -6.76 -1.51
CA ALA A 196 10.60 -7.76 -0.73
C ALA A 196 9.76 -8.66 -1.61
N LEU A 197 8.98 -8.05 -2.52
CA LEU A 197 8.11 -8.78 -3.41
C LEU A 197 8.90 -9.57 -4.47
N TYR A 198 9.96 -8.99 -5.04
CA TYR A 198 10.86 -9.68 -5.97
C TYR A 198 11.45 -10.94 -5.33
N HIS A 199 12.07 -10.82 -4.16
CA HIS A 199 12.68 -11.94 -3.47
C HIS A 199 11.67 -12.96 -2.97
N LYS A 200 10.46 -12.53 -2.56
CA LYS A 200 9.37 -13.44 -2.18
C LYS A 200 9.05 -14.45 -3.29
N TYR A 201 9.12 -14.04 -4.55
CA TYR A 201 8.83 -14.90 -5.70
C TYR A 201 10.07 -15.52 -6.37
N LYS A 202 11.27 -14.95 -6.17
CA LYS A 202 12.53 -15.51 -6.69
C LYS A 202 13.09 -16.64 -5.83
N ASP A 203 13.60 -16.31 -4.65
CA ASP A 203 14.49 -17.17 -3.85
C ASP A 203 14.12 -17.22 -2.37
N GLY A 204 13.32 -16.27 -1.88
CA GLY A 204 12.98 -16.09 -0.48
C GLY A 204 14.11 -15.44 0.35
N ASN A 205 15.21 -15.02 -0.28
CA ASN A 205 16.30 -14.33 0.42
C ASN A 205 15.92 -12.87 0.64
N GLN A 206 15.75 -12.46 1.90
CA GLN A 206 15.32 -11.11 2.28
C GLN A 206 16.47 -10.27 2.86
N ASP A 207 17.74 -10.68 2.72
CA ASP A 207 18.88 -10.01 3.35
C ASP A 207 19.01 -8.53 2.93
N GLU A 208 18.83 -8.24 1.63
CA GLU A 208 18.86 -6.86 1.13
C GLU A 208 17.71 -6.00 1.70
N VAL A 209 16.54 -6.61 1.88
CA VAL A 209 15.35 -5.94 2.43
C VAL A 209 15.55 -5.69 3.92
N ILE A 210 16.05 -6.67 4.66
CA ILE A 210 16.39 -6.56 6.07
C ILE A 210 17.44 -5.46 6.27
N ALA A 211 18.46 -5.38 5.42
CA ALA A 211 19.48 -4.33 5.50
C ALA A 211 18.86 -2.92 5.35
N ILE A 212 17.93 -2.73 4.41
CA ILE A 212 17.23 -1.43 4.24
C ILE A 212 16.35 -1.12 5.46
N LEU A 213 15.60 -2.10 5.96
CA LEU A 213 14.72 -1.93 7.13
C LEU A 213 15.50 -1.65 8.42
N LEU A 214 16.75 -2.12 8.52
CA LEU A 214 17.64 -1.84 9.64
C LEU A 214 18.51 -0.58 9.45
N ASP A 215 18.35 0.18 8.36
CA ASP A 215 19.04 1.46 8.19
C ASP A 215 18.50 2.51 9.16
N GLU A 216 19.25 2.78 10.23
CA GLU A 216 18.92 3.75 11.27
C GLU A 216 18.79 5.20 10.75
N LYS A 217 19.32 5.50 9.54
CA LYS A 217 19.11 6.81 8.91
C LYS A 217 17.68 6.99 8.40
N LEU A 218 17.02 5.89 8.02
CA LEU A 218 15.66 5.91 7.49
C LEU A 218 14.64 5.48 8.55
N PHE A 219 15.04 4.52 9.39
CA PHE A 219 14.19 3.85 10.37
C PHE A 219 14.89 3.76 11.72
N PRO A 220 14.79 4.79 12.57
CA PRO A 220 15.37 4.75 13.92
C PRO A 220 14.83 3.57 14.75
N SER A 221 15.69 2.96 15.55
CA SER A 221 15.36 1.80 16.39
C SER A 221 14.64 2.15 17.69
N ASP A 222 14.58 3.42 18.07
CA ASP A 222 14.07 3.90 19.37
C ASP A 222 12.85 4.83 19.26
N ARG A 223 12.45 5.22 18.05
CA ARG A 223 11.32 6.12 17.78
C ARG A 223 10.77 5.94 16.37
N LEU A 224 9.62 6.57 16.09
CA LEU A 224 9.15 6.72 14.71
C LEU A 224 10.08 7.66 13.90
N PRO A 225 10.19 7.45 12.58
CA PRO A 225 10.93 8.36 11.71
C PRO A 225 10.32 9.77 11.73
N THR A 226 11.15 10.76 11.44
CA THR A 226 10.77 12.17 11.36
C THR A 226 11.34 12.79 10.10
N ALA A 227 10.95 14.04 9.82
CA ALA A 227 11.55 14.86 8.77
C ALA A 227 13.08 15.01 8.87
N LYS A 228 13.68 14.79 10.06
CA LYS A 228 15.13 14.82 10.26
C LYS A 228 15.84 13.54 9.82
N ASP A 229 15.09 12.46 9.63
CA ASP A 229 15.60 11.18 9.12
C ASP A 229 15.41 11.13 7.60
N ARG A 230 14.22 11.54 7.13
CA ARG A 230 13.80 11.58 5.72
C ARG A 230 12.64 12.54 5.54
N CYS A 231 12.49 13.17 4.38
CA CYS A 231 11.43 14.15 4.17
C CYS A 231 10.06 13.51 3.96
N GLU A 232 10.01 12.42 3.20
CA GLU A 232 8.77 11.78 2.83
C GLU A 232 8.20 10.88 3.95
N GLU A 233 6.87 10.88 4.07
CA GLU A 233 6.16 10.04 5.04
C GLU A 233 6.20 8.57 4.68
N TYR A 234 5.97 8.25 3.40
CA TYR A 234 6.01 6.90 2.84
C TYR A 234 7.04 6.79 1.71
N LEU A 235 8.18 6.13 1.93
CA LEU A 235 9.29 6.15 0.98
C LEU A 235 9.03 5.37 -0.32
N TRP A 236 8.28 4.27 -0.25
CA TRP A 236 8.23 3.31 -1.36
C TRP A 236 7.47 3.79 -2.60
N GLN A 237 6.85 4.98 -2.52
CA GLN A 237 6.19 5.67 -3.63
C GLN A 237 7.05 6.76 -4.29
N ARG A 238 8.30 6.95 -3.85
CA ARG A 238 9.18 8.01 -4.36
C ARG A 238 10.33 7.44 -5.16
N ASP A 239 10.71 8.18 -6.20
CA ASP A 239 11.97 7.97 -6.89
C ASP A 239 13.13 8.33 -5.95
N PRO A 240 14.33 7.75 -6.14
CA PRO A 240 15.52 8.16 -5.40
C PRO A 240 15.77 9.67 -5.56
N GLY A 241 15.98 10.37 -4.45
CA GLY A 241 16.15 11.83 -4.49
C GLY A 241 16.00 12.51 -3.14
N SER A 242 15.62 13.79 -3.17
CA SER A 242 15.47 14.66 -1.99
C SER A 242 14.46 14.12 -0.97
N ASP A 243 13.46 13.38 -1.42
CA ASP A 243 12.42 12.79 -0.56
C ASP A 243 12.99 11.78 0.45
N TRP A 244 14.14 11.18 0.12
CA TRP A 244 14.87 10.22 0.94
C TRP A 244 15.87 10.90 1.90
N GLN A 245 16.02 12.22 1.81
CA GLN A 245 16.94 13.00 2.63
C GLN A 245 16.17 13.77 3.71
N PRO A 246 16.83 14.14 4.82
CA PRO A 246 16.23 15.03 5.81
C PRO A 246 15.76 16.36 5.22
N CYS A 247 14.70 16.94 5.76
CA CYS A 247 14.22 18.28 5.40
C CYS A 247 13.80 19.10 6.62
N ASP A 248 13.68 20.42 6.44
CA ASP A 248 13.35 21.36 7.51
C ASP A 248 11.84 21.34 7.81
N SER A 249 11.42 20.34 8.57
CA SER A 249 10.06 20.14 9.04
C SER A 249 10.07 19.44 10.40
N ASN A 250 8.98 19.58 11.16
CA ASN A 250 8.79 18.93 12.45
C ASN A 250 7.83 17.72 12.36
N LYS A 251 7.61 17.19 11.15
CA LYS A 251 6.71 16.06 10.92
C LYS A 251 7.28 14.76 11.50
N ILE A 252 6.42 14.01 12.20
CA ILE A 252 6.64 12.62 12.58
C ILE A 252 5.92 11.75 11.55
N HIS A 253 6.61 10.74 11.05
CA HIS A 253 6.07 9.78 10.08
C HIS A 253 5.50 8.57 10.81
N ASP A 254 4.44 7.97 10.30
CA ASP A 254 3.73 6.87 10.98
C ASP A 254 4.43 5.50 10.88
N GLY A 255 5.49 5.39 10.09
CA GLY A 255 6.25 4.14 9.89
C GLY A 255 5.50 3.06 9.11
N VAL A 256 4.43 3.41 8.39
CA VAL A 256 3.62 2.44 7.62
C VAL A 256 4.42 1.81 6.49
N ASP A 257 5.35 2.54 5.88
CA ASP A 257 6.23 2.01 4.84
C ASP A 257 7.14 0.90 5.40
N PHE A 258 7.75 1.11 6.56
CA PHE A 258 8.51 0.07 7.28
C PHE A 258 7.65 -1.16 7.54
N LEU A 259 6.49 -0.97 8.20
CA LEU A 259 5.62 -2.07 8.62
C LEU A 259 5.15 -2.89 7.42
N PHE A 260 4.74 -2.23 6.33
CA PHE A 260 4.25 -2.91 5.15
C PHE A 260 5.34 -3.66 4.39
N ALA A 261 6.54 -3.09 4.23
CA ALA A 261 7.64 -3.82 3.62
C ALA A 261 8.09 -5.03 4.45
N ALA A 262 8.14 -4.89 5.79
CA ALA A 262 8.45 -6.00 6.70
C ALA A 262 7.42 -7.14 6.60
N PHE A 263 6.13 -6.81 6.55
CA PHE A 263 5.05 -7.78 6.35
C PHE A 263 5.16 -8.50 5.00
N VAL A 264 5.39 -7.76 3.91
CA VAL A 264 5.55 -8.36 2.56
C VAL A 264 6.74 -9.32 2.51
N ALA A 265 7.85 -8.94 3.17
CA ALA A 265 9.05 -9.75 3.32
C ALA A 265 8.87 -10.97 4.26
N GLY A 266 7.72 -11.10 4.92
CA GLY A 266 7.42 -12.17 5.87
C GLY A 266 8.23 -12.09 7.16
N GLN A 267 8.67 -10.88 7.53
CA GLN A 267 9.42 -10.64 8.76
C GLN A 267 8.50 -10.37 9.97
N ILE A 268 7.20 -10.14 9.74
CA ILE A 268 6.16 -9.97 10.76
C ILE A 268 4.82 -10.55 10.31
#